data_AF-A0AB39SPP5-F1
#
_entry.id   AF-A0AB39SPP5-F1
#
_cell.length_a   1.000
_cell.length_b   1.000
_cell.length_c   1.000
_cell.angle_alpha   90.00
_cell.angle_beta   90.00
_cell.angle_gamma   90.00
#
_symmetry.space_group_name_H-M   'P 1'
#
loop_
_entity.id
_entity.type
_entity.pdbx_description
1 polymer ?
#
loop_
_entity_poly.entity_id
_entity_poly.type
_entity_poly.pdbx_seq_one_letter_code
_entity_poly.pdbx_strand_id
1 'polypeptide(L)'
;MEINHQKLDDLSLTWSVVDPSAPVRWPGSDLQWRAGPLPGLQAVQGLPLQGVELIEWTGGDLAEGNVDVSFVFEASRVTVFDALDENGLSFSPPGQHQRTHPLH
;
A
#
# COMPACT_ATOMS: atom_id res chain seq x y z
N MET A 1 6.01 -0.09 -8.21
CA MET A 1 5.81 0.79 -7.06
C MET A 1 6.51 0.14 -5.87
N GLU A 2 7.44 0.85 -5.25
CA GLU A 2 8.01 0.49 -3.96
C GLU A 2 7.52 1.54 -2.95
N ILE A 3 7.04 1.06 -1.81
CA ILE A 3 6.64 1.90 -0.69
C ILE A 3 7.53 1.55 0.49
N ASN A 4 8.30 2.53 0.95
CA ASN A 4 9.20 2.36 2.10
C ASN A 4 8.69 3.22 3.24
N HIS A 5 8.36 2.58 4.36
CA HIS A 5 8.10 3.25 5.63
C HIS A 5 9.37 3.18 6.49
N GLN A 6 10.01 4.31 6.78
CA GLN A 6 11.15 4.36 7.71
C GLN A 6 10.81 5.18 8.96
N LYS A 7 10.39 4.48 10.02
CA LYS A 7 9.62 5.01 11.18
C LYS A 7 8.15 5.18 10.80
N LEU A 8 7.27 5.07 11.80
CA LEU A 8 5.79 5.02 11.65
C LEU A 8 5.20 6.09 10.72
N ASP A 9 5.91 7.19 10.49
CA ASP A 9 5.36 8.39 9.83
C ASP A 9 6.02 8.75 8.48
N ASP A 10 7.14 8.11 8.08
CA ASP A 10 7.83 8.47 6.84
C ASP A 10 7.35 7.57 5.68
N LEU A 11 6.62 8.10 4.72
CA LEU A 11 6.19 7.39 3.50
C LEU A 11 7.06 7.81 2.30
N SER A 12 7.74 6.87 1.66
CA SER A 12 8.37 7.07 0.35
C SER A 12 7.67 6.24 -0.73
N LEU A 13 7.14 6.90 -1.76
CA LEU A 13 6.58 6.26 -2.95
C LEU A 13 7.57 6.38 -4.11
N THR A 14 8.07 5.25 -4.63
CA THR A 14 8.91 5.25 -5.83
C THR A 14 8.33 4.38 -6.94
N TRP A 15 8.60 4.79 -8.19
CA TRP A 15 8.14 4.09 -9.38
C TRP A 15 9.32 3.65 -10.24
N SER A 16 9.27 2.43 -10.75
CA SER A 16 10.31 1.85 -11.64
C SER A 16 11.74 1.84 -11.09
N VAL A 17 11.93 1.98 -9.76
CA VAL A 17 13.25 1.92 -9.12
C VAL A 17 13.69 0.48 -8.86
N VAL A 18 12.73 -0.44 -8.68
CA VAL A 18 13.00 -1.86 -8.45
C VAL A 18 13.03 -2.62 -9.77
N ASP A 19 14.10 -3.37 -10.00
CA ASP A 19 14.21 -4.37 -11.08
C ASP A 19 13.75 -5.74 -10.57
N PRO A 20 12.54 -6.21 -10.92
CA PRO A 20 12.04 -7.51 -10.47
C PRO A 20 12.75 -8.69 -11.14
N SER A 21 13.63 -8.46 -12.12
CA SER A 21 14.48 -9.50 -12.70
C SER A 21 15.74 -9.78 -11.87
N ALA A 22 16.12 -8.86 -10.98
CA ALA A 22 17.23 -9.02 -10.07
C ALA A 22 16.78 -9.68 -8.75
N PRO A 23 17.60 -10.59 -8.16
CA PRO A 23 17.28 -11.19 -6.88
C PRO A 23 17.31 -10.15 -5.75
N VAL A 24 16.33 -10.23 -4.83
CA VAL A 24 16.28 -9.39 -3.64
C VAL A 24 17.30 -9.92 -2.63
N ARG A 25 18.31 -9.11 -2.29
CA ARG A 25 19.33 -9.48 -1.30
C ARG A 25 18.97 -8.89 0.06
N TRP A 26 18.57 -9.73 1.00
CA TRP A 26 18.34 -9.34 2.39
C TRP A 26 19.15 -10.23 3.34
N PRO A 27 19.99 -9.67 4.23
CA PRO A 27 20.76 -10.47 5.17
C PRO A 27 19.85 -11.35 6.04
N GLY A 28 20.10 -12.66 6.05
CA GLY A 28 19.37 -13.60 6.90
C GLY A 28 18.04 -14.13 6.35
N SER A 29 17.61 -13.68 5.16
CA SER A 29 16.35 -14.12 4.54
C SER A 29 16.53 -14.40 3.04
N ASP A 30 16.03 -15.54 2.56
CA ASP A 30 15.98 -15.86 1.14
C ASP A 30 14.68 -15.29 0.53
N LEU A 31 14.69 -14.00 0.20
CA LEU A 31 13.55 -13.31 -0.38
C LEU A 31 13.44 -13.59 -1.88
N GLN A 32 12.23 -13.94 -2.33
CA GLN A 32 11.96 -14.23 -3.73
C GLN A 32 10.79 -13.39 -4.26
N TRP A 33 10.89 -12.96 -5.51
CA TRP A 33 9.77 -12.35 -6.21
C TRP A 33 8.65 -13.37 -6.42
N ARG A 34 7.41 -12.96 -6.14
CA ARG A 34 6.24 -13.76 -6.50
C ARG A 34 6.11 -13.81 -8.03
N ALA A 35 5.83 -15.00 -8.57
CA ALA A 35 5.71 -15.21 -10.02
C ALA A 35 4.46 -14.56 -10.66
N GLY A 36 3.46 -14.17 -9.86
CA GLY A 36 2.22 -13.58 -10.34
C GLY A 36 1.67 -12.51 -9.40
N PRO A 37 0.72 -11.69 -9.88
CA PRO A 37 0.09 -10.67 -9.06
C PRO A 37 -0.70 -11.29 -7.90
N LEU A 38 -0.91 -10.52 -6.84
CA LEU A 38 -1.86 -10.90 -5.81
C LEU A 38 -3.27 -10.94 -6.41
N PRO A 39 -4.17 -11.85 -5.95
CA PRO A 39 -5.52 -11.95 -6.50
C PRO A 39 -6.28 -10.62 -6.56
N GLY A 40 -6.19 -9.79 -5.50
CA GLY A 40 -6.82 -8.47 -5.50
C GLY A 40 -6.18 -7.46 -6.44
N LEU A 41 -4.87 -7.57 -6.72
CA LEU A 41 -4.19 -6.74 -7.72
C LEU A 41 -4.57 -7.13 -9.15
N GLN A 42 -4.88 -8.40 -9.38
CA GLN A 42 -5.32 -8.87 -10.70
C GLN A 42 -6.66 -8.22 -11.11
N ALA A 43 -7.53 -7.91 -10.16
CA ALA A 43 -8.81 -7.25 -10.41
C ALA A 43 -8.68 -5.78 -10.85
N VAL A 44 -7.54 -5.13 -10.59
CA VAL A 44 -7.28 -3.73 -10.96
C VAL A 44 -6.33 -3.58 -12.14
N GLN A 45 -5.80 -4.68 -12.67
CA GLN A 45 -4.82 -4.65 -13.76
C GLN A 45 -5.45 -4.05 -15.03
N GLY A 46 -4.82 -3.00 -15.56
CA GLY A 46 -5.27 -2.32 -16.77
C GLY A 46 -6.42 -1.33 -16.57
N LEU A 47 -6.95 -1.21 -15.34
CA LEU A 47 -7.94 -0.18 -15.03
C LEU A 47 -7.27 1.20 -14.89
N PRO A 48 -7.93 2.29 -15.34
CA PRO A 48 -7.41 3.63 -15.15
C PRO A 48 -7.48 4.01 -13.67
N LEU A 49 -6.37 4.56 -13.16
CA LEU A 49 -6.33 5.17 -11.83
C LEU A 49 -7.15 6.47 -11.84
N GLN A 50 -8.15 6.57 -10.98
CA GLN A 50 -9.06 7.71 -10.87
C GLN A 50 -8.61 8.72 -9.82
N GLY A 51 -7.88 8.25 -8.80
CA GLY A 51 -7.38 9.11 -7.73
C GLY A 51 -6.47 8.38 -6.77
N VAL A 52 -5.82 9.18 -5.93
CA VAL A 52 -5.03 8.71 -4.79
C VAL A 52 -5.58 9.39 -3.55
N GLU A 53 -5.75 8.64 -2.47
CA GLU A 53 -6.30 9.11 -1.20
C GLU A 53 -5.36 8.70 -0.07
N LEU A 54 -5.29 9.52 0.97
CA LEU A 54 -4.73 9.16 2.26
C LEU A 54 -5.87 8.66 3.16
N ILE A 55 -5.66 7.55 3.86
CA ILE A 55 -6.62 7.02 4.82
C ILE A 55 -6.00 7.10 6.22
N GLU A 56 -6.53 8.00 7.04
CA GLU A 56 -6.11 8.21 8.42
C GLU A 56 -6.92 7.31 9.37
N TRP A 57 -6.25 6.62 10.28
CA TRP A 57 -6.91 5.88 11.36
C TRP A 57 -7.30 6.81 12.52
N THR A 58 -8.56 6.73 12.94
CA THR A 58 -9.16 7.57 14.00
C THR A 58 -9.81 6.74 15.11
N GLY A 59 -9.25 5.56 15.42
CA GLY A 59 -9.82 4.57 16.36
C GLY A 59 -9.55 4.82 17.85
N GLY A 60 -8.71 5.79 18.20
CA GLY A 60 -8.33 6.15 19.57
C GLY A 60 -7.36 5.18 20.24
N ASP A 61 -6.65 4.37 19.47
CA ASP A 61 -5.65 3.40 19.93
C ASP A 61 -4.23 3.80 19.50
N LEU A 62 -3.28 2.86 19.60
CA LEU A 62 -1.88 3.08 19.25
C LEU A 62 -1.65 3.45 17.77
N ALA A 63 -2.63 3.19 16.90
CA ALA A 63 -2.55 3.53 15.48
C ALA A 63 -3.22 4.88 15.15
N GLU A 64 -3.72 5.63 16.13
CA GLU A 64 -4.34 6.94 15.90
C GLU A 64 -3.41 7.87 15.12
N GLY A 65 -3.90 8.38 13.99
CA GLY A 65 -3.14 9.25 13.09
C GLY A 65 -2.26 8.51 12.08
N ASN A 66 -2.16 7.18 12.12
CA ASN A 66 -1.50 6.42 11.06
C ASN A 66 -2.20 6.66 9.72
N VAL A 67 -1.41 6.78 8.66
CA VAL A 67 -1.89 7.09 7.32
C VAL A 67 -1.52 5.99 6.34
N ASP A 68 -2.55 5.43 5.71
CA ASP A 68 -2.43 4.48 4.60
C ASP A 68 -2.59 5.20 3.25
N VAL A 69 -2.09 4.61 2.18
CA VAL A 69 -2.23 5.14 0.82
C VAL A 69 -3.20 4.28 0.03
N SER A 70 -4.27 4.89 -0.50
CA SER A 70 -5.28 4.21 -1.32
C SER A 70 -5.24 4.68 -2.77
N PHE A 71 -5.19 3.73 -3.69
CA PHE A 71 -5.33 3.93 -5.13
C PHE A 71 -6.76 3.58 -5.54
N VAL A 72 -7.49 4.55 -6.07
CA VAL A 72 -8.90 4.40 -6.42
C VAL A 72 -9.05 4.16 -7.91
N PHE A 73 -9.79 3.12 -8.26
CA PHE A 73 -10.19 2.75 -9.62
C PHE A 73 -11.73 2.83 -9.70
N GLU A 74 -12.30 2.66 -10.89
CA GLU A 74 -13.74 2.88 -11.15
C GLU A 74 -14.68 2.14 -10.17
N ALA A 75 -14.41 0.86 -9.88
CA ALA A 75 -15.23 0.04 -8.99
C ALA A 75 -14.42 -0.70 -7.91
N SER A 76 -13.18 -0.29 -7.69
CA SER A 76 -12.23 -1.00 -6.84
C SER A 76 -11.18 -0.06 -6.27
N ARG A 77 -10.46 -0.53 -5.27
CA ARG A 77 -9.33 0.18 -4.70
C ARG A 77 -8.25 -0.78 -4.25
N VAL A 78 -7.04 -0.24 -4.10
CA VAL A 78 -5.94 -0.92 -3.44
C VAL A 78 -5.38 0.03 -2.41
N THR A 79 -5.47 -0.34 -1.13
CA THR A 79 -4.87 0.38 -0.03
C THR A 79 -3.61 -0.35 0.41
N VAL A 80 -2.50 0.38 0.45
CA VAL A 80 -1.26 -0.05 1.08
C VAL A 80 -1.24 0.55 2.48
N PHE A 81 -1.08 -0.28 3.49
CA PHE A 81 -1.09 0.14 4.89
C PHE A 81 0.14 -0.34 5.62
N ASP A 82 0.54 0.37 6.67
CA ASP A 82 1.61 -0.07 7.56
C ASP A 82 1.10 -1.20 8.47
N ALA A 83 1.71 -2.37 8.35
CA ALA A 83 1.46 -3.53 9.19
C ALA A 83 2.58 -3.72 10.24
N LEU A 84 3.15 -2.62 10.73
CA LEU A 84 4.25 -2.50 11.69
C LEU A 84 5.64 -2.74 11.07
N ASP A 85 6.04 -3.99 10.92
CA ASP A 85 7.34 -4.36 10.35
C ASP A 85 7.26 -4.69 8.85
N GLU A 86 6.05 -4.74 8.31
CA GLU A 86 5.77 -5.03 6.91
C GLU A 86 4.71 -4.07 6.35
N ASN A 87 4.58 -4.03 5.02
CA ASN A 87 3.45 -3.36 4.38
C ASN A 87 2.34 -4.38 4.09
N GLY A 88 1.11 -4.02 4.44
CA GLY A 88 -0.10 -4.76 4.10
C GLY A 88 -0.80 -4.23 2.85
N LEU A 89 -1.71 -5.06 2.30
CA LEU A 89 -2.60 -4.69 1.20
C LEU A 89 -4.05 -4.98 1.56
N SER A 90 -4.93 -4.00 1.35
CA SER A 90 -6.37 -4.14 1.47
C SER A 90 -7.06 -3.74 0.16
N PHE A 91 -8.15 -4.43 -0.15
CA PHE A 91 -9.00 -4.17 -1.32
C PHE A 91 -10.42 -3.73 -0.92
N SER A 92 -10.64 -3.58 0.39
CA SER A 92 -11.92 -3.20 0.96
C SER A 92 -12.07 -1.67 1.03
N PRO A 93 -13.31 -1.15 1.01
CA PRO A 93 -13.57 0.25 1.35
C PRO A 93 -13.07 0.59 2.76
N PRO A 94 -12.77 1.89 3.04
CA PRO A 94 -12.43 2.35 4.38
C PRO A 94 -13.51 1.98 5.41
N GLY A 95 -13.09 1.53 6.58
CA GLY A 95 -13.98 1.21 7.71
C GLY A 95 -14.44 2.45 8.48
N GLN A 96 -15.23 2.23 9.54
CA GLN A 96 -15.81 3.32 10.34
C GLN A 96 -14.79 4.19 11.10
N HIS A 97 -13.59 3.66 11.36
CA HIS A 97 -12.49 4.38 12.02
C HIS A 97 -11.42 4.85 11.03
N GLN A 98 -11.74 4.85 9.73
CA GLN A 98 -10.81 5.26 8.69
C GLN A 98 -11.38 6.48 7.98
N ARG A 99 -10.69 7.61 8.11
CA ARG A 99 -11.04 8.87 7.47
C ARG A 99 -10.24 9.05 6.19
N THR A 100 -10.92 9.40 5.10
CA THR A 100 -10.29 9.56 3.78
C THR A 100 -10.00 11.03 3.47
N HIS A 101 -8.81 11.30 2.94
CA HIS A 101 -8.35 12.61 2.50
C HIS A 101 -7.85 12.50 1.04
N PRO A 102 -8.59 13.03 0.04
CA PRO A 102 -8.17 12.93 -1.36
C PRO A 102 -6.93 13.78 -1.64
N LEU A 103 -6.03 13.27 -2.49
CA LEU A 103 -4.89 14.02 -3.01
C LEU A 103 -5.27 14.63 -4.36
N HIS A 104 -5.14 15.96 -4.48
CA HIS A 104 -5.45 16.74 -5.66
C HIS A 104 -4.22 17.01 -6.53
#